data_AF-A0A068R307-F1
#
_entry.id   AF-A0A068R307-F1
#
_cell.length_a   1.000
_cell.length_b   1.000
_cell.length_c   1.000
_cell.angle_alpha   90.00
_cell.angle_beta   90.00
_cell.angle_gamma   90.00
#
_symmetry.space_group_name_H-M   'P 1'
#
loop_
_entity.id
_entity.type
_entity.pdbx_description
1 polymer ?
#
loop_
_entity_poly.entity_id
_entity_poly.type
_entity_poly.pdbx_seq_one_letter_code
_entity_poly.pdbx_strand_id
1 'polypeptide(L)' 'MKQQIIWLRLQKQIKSMQDAGFISVPSYNPYWDKSEKIFENIDDYRVVLQNGPSEI' A
#
# COMPACT_ATOMS: atom_id res chain seq x y z
N MET A 1 13.43 13.87 -10.62
CA MET A 1 12.12 13.77 -11.32
C MET A 1 11.42 12.41 -11.15
N LYS A 2 12.06 11.25 -11.42
CA LYS A 2 11.40 9.93 -11.28
C LYS A 2 10.81 9.65 -9.88
N GLN A 3 11.52 10.01 -8.81
CA GLN A 3 11.02 9.82 -7.44
C GLN A 3 9.71 10.59 -7.18
N GLN A 4 9.59 11.84 -7.66
CA GLN A 4 8.39 12.66 -7.46
C GLN A 4 7.13 12.03 -8.08
N ILE A 5 7.26 11.45 -9.27
CA ILE A 5 6.14 10.80 -9.99
C ILE A 5 5.68 9.54 -9.26
N ILE A 6 6.64 8.76 -8.78
CA ILE A 6 6.38 7.54 -8.01
C ILE A 6 5.63 7.86 -6.72
N TRP A 7 6.05 8.90 -6.00
CA TRP A 7 5.37 9.36 -4.79
C TRP A 7 3.91 9.76 -5.07
N LEU A 8 3.66 10.52 -6.13
CA LEU A 8 2.29 10.93 -6.51
C LEU A 8 1.40 9.73 -6.85
N ARG A 9 1.93 8.72 -7.55
CA ARG A 9 1.19 7.50 -7.88
C ARG A 9 0.82 6.72 -6.61
N LEU A 10 1.75 6.57 -5.68
CA LEU A 10 1.50 5.87 -4.41
C LEU A 10 0.42 6.57 -3.59
N GLN A 11 0.48 7.90 -3.47
CA GLN A 11 -0.54 8.67 -2.77
C GLN A 11 -1.92 8.52 -3.40
N LYS A 12 -2.00 8.50 -4.73
CA LYS A 12 -3.25 8.24 -5.45
C LYS A 12 -3.82 6.86 -5.11
N GLN A 13 -2.99 5.81 -5.10
CA GLN A 13 -3.47 4.47 -4.77
C GLN A 13 -3.88 4.33 -3.30
N ILE A 14 -3.16 4.95 -2.37
CA ILE A 14 -3.56 5.01 -0.96
C ILE A 14 -4.96 5.63 -0.84
N LYS A 15 -5.19 6.75 -1.52
CA LYS A 15 -6.51 7.39 -1.52
C LYS A 15 -7.59 6.48 -2.10
N SER A 16 -7.32 5.80 -3.21
CA SER A 16 -8.27 4.86 -3.82
C SER A 16 -8.64 3.70 -2.89
N MET A 17 -7.68 3.17 -2.12
CA MET A 17 -7.95 2.11 -1.12
C MET A 17 -8.86 2.64 0.00
N GLN A 18 -8.58 3.84 0.50
CA GLN A 18 -9.38 4.49 1.54
C GLN A 18 -10.80 4.81 1.07
N ASP A 19 -10.95 5.36 -0.15
CA ASP A 19 -12.26 5.66 -0.75
C ASP A 19 -13.09 4.38 -0.96
N ALA A 20 -12.44 3.23 -1.18
CA ALA A 20 -13.09 1.92 -1.31
C ALA A 20 -13.44 1.26 0.04
N GLY A 21 -13.15 1.91 1.17
CA GLY A 21 -13.47 1.41 2.51
C GLY A 21 -12.40 0.53 3.15
N PHE A 22 -11.21 0.43 2.56
CA PHE A 22 -10.09 -0.27 3.20
C PHE A 22 -9.41 0.63 4.24
N ILE A 23 -8.98 0.03 5.35
CA ILE A 23 -8.22 0.70 6.40
C ILE A 23 -6.74 0.29 6.35
N SER A 24 -5.83 1.23 6.65
CA SER A 24 -4.41 0.89 6.75
C SER A 24 -4.16 0.13 8.05
N VAL A 25 -3.49 -1.02 7.95
CA VAL A 25 -3.12 -1.86 9.11
C VAL A 25 -1.61 -2.09 9.14
N PRO A 26 -1.00 -2.31 10.31
CA PRO A 26 0.40 -2.69 10.41
C PRO A 26 0.69 -4.03 9.71
N SER A 27 1.90 -4.18 9.21
CA SER A 27 2.37 -5.49 8.77
C SER A 27 2.48 -6.47 9.93
N TYR A 28 2.17 -7.74 9.69
CA TYR A 28 2.44 -8.80 10.67
C TYR A 28 3.94 -8.93 10.97
N ASN A 29 4.78 -8.57 10.00
CA ASN A 29 6.23 -8.45 10.17
C ASN A 29 6.65 -6.98 9.98
N PRO A 30 7.08 -6.26 11.04
CA PRO A 30 7.52 -4.86 10.95
C PRO A 30 8.66 -4.60 9.95
N TYR A 31 9.38 -5.64 9.51
CA TYR A 31 10.35 -5.53 8.43
C TYR A 31 9.72 -5.00 7.13
N TRP A 32 8.47 -5.35 6.83
CA TRP A 32 7.77 -5.00 5.59
C TRP A 32 7.24 -3.55 5.57
N ASP A 33 7.04 -2.93 6.73
CA ASP A 33 6.56 -1.54 6.83
C ASP A 33 7.51 -0.50 6.19
N LYS A 34 8.75 -0.91 5.87
CA LYS A 34 9.75 -0.06 5.22
C LYS A 34 9.46 0.22 3.74
N SER A 35 8.72 -0.64 3.07
CA SER A 35 8.58 -0.58 1.60
C SER A 35 7.15 -0.82 1.11
N GLU A 36 6.24 -1.16 2.02
CA GLU A 36 4.90 -1.60 1.71
C GLU A 36 3.87 -0.88 2.57
N LYS A 37 2.65 -0.76 2.03
CA LYS A 37 1.47 -0.32 2.78
C LYS A 37 0.42 -1.42 2.72
N ILE A 38 -0.05 -1.86 3.89
CA ILE A 38 -1.05 -2.92 4.01
C ILE A 38 -2.42 -2.31 4.31
N PHE A 39 -3.43 -2.81 3.62
CA PHE A 39 -4.82 -2.41 3.72
C PHE A 39 -5.69 -3.64 4.01
N GLU A 40 -6.68 -3.49 4.89
CA GLU A 40 -7.65 -4.53 5.25
C GLU A 40 -9.08 -4.02 5.00
N ASN A 41 -9.96 -4.89 4.50
CA ASN A 41 -11.40 -4.60 4.39
C ASN A 41 -12.20 -5.24 5.54
N ILE A 42 -13.52 -5.07 5.54
CA ILE A 42 -14.42 -5.62 6.59
C ILE A 42 -14.48 -7.15 6.62
N ASP A 43 -14.03 -7.82 5.56
CA ASP A 43 -14.03 -9.29 5.42
C ASP A 43 -12.64 -9.89 5.71
N ASP A 44 -11.75 -9.13 6.37
CA ASP A 44 -10.38 -9.52 6.72
C ASP A 44 -9.45 -9.80 5.50
N TYR A 45 -9.82 -9.40 4.29
CA TYR A 45 -8.93 -9.48 3.13
C TYR A 45 -7.88 -8.37 3.18
N ARG A 46 -6.61 -8.79 3.06
CA ARG A 46 -5.45 -7.88 3.05
C ARG A 46 -4.90 -7.66 1.65
N VAL A 47 -4.59 -6.40 1.33
CA VAL A 47 -3.94 -5.98 0.09
C VAL A 47 -2.66 -5.24 0.42
N VAL A 48 -1.58 -5.58 -0.29
CA VAL A 48 -0.27 -4.93 -0.17
C VAL A 48 -0.06 -3.99 -1.36
N LEU A 49 0.15 -2.71 -1.08
CA LEU A 49 0.67 -1.76 -2.06
C LEU A 49 2.20 -1.72 -1.96
N GLN A 50 2.87 -2.36 -2.91
CA GLN A 50 4.32 -2.33 -3.05
C GLN A 50 4.73 -1.26 -4.06
N ASN A 51 5.76 -0.49 -3.72
CA ASN A 51 6.33 0.49 -4.62
C ASN A 51 7.62 -0.05 -5.25
N GLY A 52 7.48 -0.96 -6.21
CA GLY A 52 8.61 -1.60 -6.88
C GLY A 52 8.17 -2.55 -7.98
N PRO A 53 9.10 -3.08 -8.78
CA PRO A 53 8.81 -4.20 -9.66
C PRO A 53 8.40 -5.41 -8.80
N SER A 54 7.48 -6.23 -9.31
CA SER A 54 7.28 -7.57 -8.78
C SER A 54 8.56 -8.36 -9.06
N GLU A 55 9.24 -8.82 -8.01
CA GLU A 55 10.31 -9.80 -8.15
C GLU A 55 9.64 -11.16 -8.43
N ILE A 56 9.89 -11.70 -9.62
CA ILE A 56 9.47 -13.04 -10.07
C ILE A 56 10.65 -14.01 -9.96
#